data_AF-A0A815C7H7-F1
#
_entry.id   AF-A0A815C7H7-F1
#
_cell.length_a   1.000
_cell.length_b   1.000
_cell.length_c   1.000
_cell.angle_alpha   90.00
_cell.angle_beta   90.00
_cell.angle_gamma   90.00
#
_symmetry.space_group_name_H-M   'P 1'
#
loop_
_entity.id
_entity.type
_entity.pdbx_description
1 polymer ?
#
loop_
_entity_poly.entity_id
_entity_poly.type
_entity_poly.pdbx_seq_one_letter_code
_entity_poly.pdbx_strand_id
1 'polypeptide(L)'
;MEYLVWKLSKDGRARTARTKGAINKAKKKLQKGKVSSRKLAVELEHGVCSKALSPLVIFEQRTVDRDRYIKEVLSVALKYGNHVFGNDWTFQQDGARPHTHRITQQWCHSNFPGFIDKDHWPPNSPNLNPLDYYIWDEFVKVIDWNKVTSKPTMIQELKRAVKKIRKEAVFESCACWTNRLYRMSQNNGRYLK
;
A
#
# COMPACT_ATOMS: atom_id res chain seq x y z
N MET A 1 7.71 11.07 8.45
CA MET A 1 7.03 9.77 8.72
C MET A 1 6.01 9.53 7.63
N GLU A 2 6.21 8.50 6.80
CA GLU A 2 5.58 8.31 5.48
C GLU A 2 4.20 7.61 5.55
N TYR A 3 3.36 7.86 4.54
CA TYR A 3 2.10 7.16 4.23
C TYR A 3 2.22 6.67 2.79
N LEU A 4 1.53 5.61 2.33
CA LEU A 4 1.70 5.00 0.98
C LEU A 4 0.47 4.18 0.57
N VAL A 5 0.15 4.11 -0.73
CA VAL A 5 -1.14 3.69 -1.34
C VAL A 5 -0.87 2.66 -2.47
N TRP A 6 -1.68 1.60 -2.66
CA TRP A 6 -1.57 0.59 -3.74
C TRP A 6 -2.87 0.07 -4.43
N LYS A 7 -2.71 -0.28 -5.72
CA LYS A 7 -3.72 -0.79 -6.67
C LYS A 7 -3.68 -2.30 -6.96
N LEU A 8 -4.80 -3.02 -6.77
CA LEU A 8 -4.97 -4.40 -7.29
C LEU A 8 -5.76 -4.38 -8.61
N SER A 9 -5.06 -4.55 -9.75
CA SER A 9 -5.64 -4.47 -11.11
C SER A 9 -5.82 -5.83 -11.81
N LYS A 10 -6.84 -5.87 -12.68
CA LYS A 10 -7.45 -7.02 -13.41
C LYS A 10 -6.51 -7.94 -14.21
N ASP A 11 -5.28 -7.55 -14.44
CA ASP A 11 -4.40 -8.10 -15.49
C ASP A 11 -3.24 -8.94 -14.94
N GLY A 12 -3.14 -9.10 -13.62
CA GLY A 12 -2.17 -10.02 -13.00
C GLY A 12 -0.70 -9.65 -13.21
N ARG A 13 -0.41 -8.48 -13.78
CA ARG A 13 0.93 -7.90 -13.82
C ARG A 13 1.17 -7.21 -12.50
N ALA A 14 1.77 -7.91 -11.53
CA ALA A 14 2.33 -7.17 -10.40
C ALA A 14 3.49 -6.31 -10.92
N ARG A 15 3.55 -5.06 -10.46
CA ARG A 15 4.50 -4.08 -10.99
C ARG A 15 5.92 -4.31 -10.46
N THR A 16 6.08 -5.15 -9.42
CA THR A 16 7.36 -5.45 -8.79
C THR A 16 7.42 -6.92 -8.35
N ALA A 17 8.62 -7.53 -8.37
CA ALA A 17 8.78 -8.99 -8.26
C ALA A 17 8.33 -9.57 -6.90
N ARG A 18 8.46 -8.81 -5.80
CA ARG A 18 8.02 -9.24 -4.46
C ARG A 18 6.50 -9.32 -4.34
N THR A 19 5.79 -8.27 -4.78
CA THR A 19 4.32 -8.25 -4.80
C THR A 19 3.75 -9.29 -5.78
N LYS A 20 4.47 -9.65 -6.87
CA LYS A 20 4.13 -10.81 -7.72
C LYS A 20 4.09 -12.11 -6.92
N GLY A 21 5.05 -12.33 -6.01
CA GLY A 21 5.15 -13.53 -5.18
C GLY A 21 3.94 -13.72 -4.25
N ALA A 22 3.59 -12.69 -3.48
CA ALA A 22 2.45 -12.69 -2.57
C ALA A 22 1.12 -12.90 -3.31
N ILE A 23 0.93 -12.18 -4.42
CA ILE A 23 -0.26 -12.29 -5.26
C ILE A 23 -0.35 -13.67 -5.91
N ASN A 24 0.74 -14.24 -6.40
CA ASN A 24 0.75 -15.58 -6.98
C ASN A 24 0.49 -16.65 -5.92
N LYS A 25 0.98 -16.46 -4.69
CA LYS A 25 0.71 -17.35 -3.55
C LYS A 25 -0.78 -17.31 -3.17
N ALA A 26 -1.37 -16.12 -3.09
CA ALA A 26 -2.81 -15.92 -2.87
C ALA A 26 -3.66 -16.54 -4.00
N LYS A 27 -3.31 -16.28 -5.26
CA LYS A 27 -3.97 -16.86 -6.44
C LYS A 27 -3.92 -18.38 -6.45
N LYS A 28 -2.76 -18.99 -6.17
CA LYS A 28 -2.63 -20.45 -6.07
C LYS A 28 -3.53 -21.03 -4.97
N LYS A 29 -3.68 -20.34 -3.83
CA LYS A 29 -4.62 -20.75 -2.76
C LYS A 29 -6.09 -20.63 -3.19
N LEU A 30 -6.48 -19.52 -3.82
CA LEU A 30 -7.84 -19.31 -4.33
C LEU A 30 -8.24 -20.29 -5.44
N GLN A 31 -7.31 -20.62 -6.34
CA GLN A 31 -7.53 -21.57 -7.43
C GLN A 31 -7.77 -23.00 -6.92
N LYS A 32 -7.16 -23.39 -5.79
CA LYS A 32 -7.45 -24.68 -5.13
C LYS A 32 -8.90 -24.77 -4.61
N GLY A 33 -9.56 -23.64 -4.36
CA GLY A 33 -10.94 -23.56 -3.88
C GLY A 33 -12.03 -23.45 -4.97
N LYS A 34 -11.70 -23.63 -6.26
CA LYS A 34 -12.63 -23.51 -7.41
C LYS A 34 -13.33 -22.14 -7.60
N VAL A 35 -12.86 -21.06 -6.95
CA VAL A 35 -13.43 -19.71 -7.15
C VAL A 35 -12.60 -18.90 -8.16
N SER A 36 -13.26 -18.31 -9.16
CA SER A 36 -12.59 -17.48 -10.16
C SER A 36 -12.00 -16.21 -9.52
N SER A 37 -10.68 -16.06 -9.60
CA SER A 37 -9.96 -14.89 -9.07
C SER A 37 -10.42 -13.56 -9.70
N ARG A 38 -11.07 -13.59 -10.88
CA ARG A 38 -11.60 -12.38 -11.55
C ARG A 38 -12.85 -11.82 -10.86
N LYS A 39 -13.67 -12.67 -10.24
CA LYS A 39 -14.91 -12.25 -9.54
C LYS A 39 -14.64 -11.66 -8.15
N LEU A 40 -13.43 -11.82 -7.63
CA LEU A 40 -13.03 -11.41 -6.28
C LEU A 40 -12.16 -10.14 -6.25
N ALA A 41 -11.79 -9.54 -7.38
CA ALA A 41 -10.85 -8.41 -7.41
C ALA A 41 -11.40 -7.18 -6.67
N VAL A 42 -10.58 -6.58 -5.80
CA VAL A 42 -10.79 -5.29 -5.12
C VAL A 42 -9.47 -4.53 -5.05
N GLU A 43 -9.49 -3.21 -5.15
CA GLU A 43 -8.33 -2.32 -5.01
C GLU A 43 -8.23 -1.80 -3.56
N LEU A 44 -7.02 -1.66 -3.02
CA LEU A 44 -6.76 -1.56 -1.58
C LEU A 44 -5.76 -0.46 -1.25
N GLU A 45 -6.25 0.65 -0.74
CA GLU A 45 -5.38 1.73 -0.29
C GLU A 45 -5.17 1.70 1.21
N HIS A 46 -3.91 1.78 1.62
CA HIS A 46 -3.54 1.72 3.02
C HIS A 46 -2.53 2.83 3.32
N GLY A 47 -1.84 2.70 4.43
CA GLY A 47 -0.80 3.62 4.86
C GLY A 47 -0.14 2.99 6.07
N VAL A 48 1.18 3.13 6.17
CA VAL A 48 1.95 2.54 7.25
C VAL A 48 2.89 3.59 7.82
N CYS A 49 2.85 3.76 9.13
CA CYS A 49 3.78 4.59 9.86
C CYS A 49 4.35 3.79 11.04
N SER A 50 5.40 4.31 11.70
CA SER A 50 6.06 3.59 12.79
C SER A 50 5.14 3.22 13.97
N LYS A 51 4.00 3.91 14.11
CA LYS A 51 3.03 3.68 15.18
C LYS A 51 1.94 2.67 14.81
N ALA A 52 1.48 2.66 13.56
CA ALA A 52 0.30 1.90 13.15
C ALA A 52 0.07 1.89 11.62
N LEU A 53 -0.93 1.12 11.21
CA LEU A 53 -1.51 1.18 9.88
C LEU A 53 -2.68 2.18 9.87
N SER A 54 -2.82 2.95 8.78
CA SER A 54 -4.00 3.79 8.56
C SER A 54 -5.27 2.93 8.36
N PRO A 55 -6.48 3.50 8.35
CA PRO A 55 -7.65 2.76 7.90
C PRO A 55 -7.46 2.22 6.47
N LEU A 56 -7.86 0.97 6.23
CA LEU A 56 -7.85 0.36 4.89
C LEU A 56 -9.04 0.87 4.08
N VAL A 57 -8.75 1.50 2.94
CA VAL A 57 -9.76 1.93 1.95
C VAL A 57 -9.88 0.83 0.89
N ILE A 58 -11.11 0.39 0.63
CA ILE A 58 -11.38 -0.75 -0.25
C ILE A 58 -12.28 -0.29 -1.40
N PHE A 59 -11.85 -0.57 -2.62
CA PHE A 59 -12.56 -0.26 -3.84
C PHE A 59 -13.01 -1.54 -4.53
N GLU A 60 -14.31 -1.81 -4.50
CA GLU A 60 -14.88 -3.03 -5.10
C GLU A 60 -15.02 -2.99 -6.62
N GLN A 61 -14.94 -1.80 -7.21
CA GLN A 61 -15.16 -1.53 -8.62
C GLN A 61 -14.17 -0.49 -9.14
N ARG A 62 -13.73 -0.71 -10.39
CA ARG A 62 -12.86 0.17 -11.20
C ARG A 62 -11.49 0.49 -10.58
N THR A 63 -10.61 1.02 -11.44
CA THR A 63 -9.37 1.67 -11.04
C THR A 63 -9.68 2.97 -10.33
N VAL A 64 -8.94 3.29 -9.27
CA VAL A 64 -9.01 4.61 -8.61
C VAL A 64 -8.45 5.67 -9.56
N ASP A 65 -9.28 6.64 -9.94
CA ASP A 65 -8.85 7.83 -10.66
C ASP A 65 -8.37 8.92 -9.69
N ARG A 66 -7.89 10.05 -10.23
CA ARG A 66 -7.36 11.15 -9.42
C ARG A 66 -8.39 11.74 -8.46
N ASP A 67 -9.65 11.85 -8.88
CA ASP A 67 -10.68 12.58 -8.13
C ASP A 67 -11.13 11.75 -6.93
N ARG A 68 -11.31 10.43 -7.16
CA ARG A 68 -11.53 9.46 -6.10
C ARG A 68 -10.33 9.33 -5.17
N TYR A 69 -9.11 9.33 -5.71
CA TYR A 69 -7.91 9.27 -4.91
C TYR A 69 -7.82 10.42 -3.91
N ILE A 70 -8.01 11.66 -4.38
CA ILE A 70 -8.02 12.84 -3.52
C ILE A 70 -9.15 12.75 -2.48
N LYS A 71 -10.38 12.46 -2.93
CA LYS A 71 -11.57 12.51 -2.07
C LYS A 71 -11.63 11.38 -1.05
N GLU A 72 -11.29 10.15 -1.44
CA GLU A 72 -11.55 8.94 -0.66
C GLU A 72 -10.30 8.39 0.02
N VAL A 73 -9.08 8.75 -0.45
CA VAL A 73 -7.82 8.21 0.08
C VAL A 73 -7.01 9.30 0.78
N LEU A 74 -6.73 10.42 0.09
CA LEU A 74 -5.93 11.48 0.70
C LEU A 74 -6.62 12.17 1.88
N SER A 75 -7.96 12.28 1.84
CA SER A 75 -8.74 12.75 2.99
C SER A 75 -8.60 11.86 4.23
N VAL A 76 -8.56 10.53 4.02
CA VAL A 76 -8.33 9.55 5.09
C VAL A 76 -6.91 9.66 5.62
N ALA A 77 -5.92 9.76 4.73
CA ALA A 77 -4.52 9.93 5.11
C ALA A 77 -4.30 11.22 5.92
N LEU A 78 -4.88 12.34 5.48
CA LEU A 78 -4.77 13.63 6.18
C LEU A 78 -5.37 13.57 7.58
N LYS A 79 -6.62 13.10 7.69
CA LYS A 79 -7.30 12.97 8.98
C LYS A 79 -6.54 12.06 9.93
N TYR A 80 -6.04 10.93 9.42
CA TYR A 80 -5.33 9.97 10.23
C TYR A 80 -3.93 10.45 10.63
N GLY A 81 -3.17 11.08 9.72
CA GLY A 81 -1.89 11.70 10.02
C GLY A 81 -1.99 12.76 11.10
N ASN A 82 -2.95 13.68 10.96
CA ASN A 82 -3.17 14.72 11.96
C ASN A 82 -3.60 14.14 13.32
N HIS A 83 -4.38 13.07 13.31
CA HIS A 83 -4.76 12.38 14.55
C HIS A 83 -3.57 11.72 15.27
N VAL A 84 -2.64 11.13 14.52
CA VAL A 84 -1.54 10.35 15.11
C VAL A 84 -0.29 11.19 15.41
N PHE A 85 -0.07 12.26 14.66
CA PHE A 85 1.17 13.06 14.67
C PHE A 85 0.95 14.57 14.80
N GLY A 86 -0.29 15.06 14.84
CA GLY A 86 -0.55 16.50 14.72
C GLY A 86 -0.01 17.01 13.40
N ASN A 87 0.82 18.05 13.43
CA ASN A 87 1.38 18.68 12.23
C ASN A 87 2.83 18.26 11.94
N ASP A 88 3.37 17.23 12.60
CA ASP A 88 4.76 16.80 12.43
C ASP A 88 4.86 15.45 11.68
N TRP A 89 4.57 15.48 10.38
CA TRP A 89 4.67 14.29 9.53
C TRP A 89 4.80 14.64 8.04
N THR A 90 5.16 13.63 7.23
CA THR A 90 5.47 13.82 5.80
C THR A 90 4.76 12.75 4.99
N PHE A 91 3.83 13.12 4.12
CA PHE A 91 3.17 12.17 3.23
C PHE A 91 4.12 11.74 2.10
N GLN A 92 4.03 10.47 1.68
CA GLN A 92 4.76 9.93 0.54
C GLN A 92 3.77 9.15 -0.34
N GLN A 93 4.08 8.92 -1.62
CA GLN A 93 3.26 8.06 -2.49
C GLN A 93 4.11 7.53 -3.65
N ASP A 94 3.73 6.36 -4.18
CA ASP A 94 4.40 5.80 -5.34
C ASP A 94 4.07 6.58 -6.63
N GLY A 95 4.75 6.23 -7.73
CA GLY A 95 4.57 6.87 -9.04
C GLY A 95 3.31 6.44 -9.80
N ALA A 96 2.23 5.98 -9.17
CA ALA A 96 1.01 5.64 -9.89
C ALA A 96 0.36 6.88 -10.54
N ARG A 97 -0.31 6.68 -11.69
CA ARG A 97 -0.96 7.75 -12.47
C ARG A 97 -1.84 8.72 -11.66
N PRO A 98 -2.74 8.29 -10.76
CA PRO A 98 -3.53 9.22 -9.95
C PRO A 98 -2.66 10.00 -8.95
N HIS A 99 -1.54 9.43 -8.49
CA HIS A 99 -0.64 10.04 -7.51
C HIS A 99 0.19 11.15 -8.15
N THR A 100 0.74 10.89 -9.34
CA THR A 100 1.60 11.84 -10.08
C THR A 100 0.80 12.90 -10.85
N HIS A 101 -0.54 12.86 -10.81
CA HIS A 101 -1.36 13.84 -11.50
C HIS A 101 -1.17 15.24 -10.89
N ARG A 102 -1.08 16.27 -11.73
CA ARG A 102 -0.81 17.66 -11.29
C ARG A 102 -1.72 18.12 -10.16
N ILE A 103 -3.03 17.89 -10.30
CA ILE A 103 -4.04 18.26 -9.28
C ILE A 103 -3.80 17.52 -7.96
N THR A 104 -3.46 16.24 -8.00
CA THR A 104 -3.16 15.44 -6.81
C THR A 104 -1.92 15.98 -6.10
N GLN A 105 -0.84 16.24 -6.85
CA GLN A 105 0.39 16.80 -6.29
C GLN A 105 0.14 18.17 -5.64
N GLN A 106 -0.59 19.06 -6.32
CA GLN A 106 -1.00 20.36 -5.77
C GLN A 106 -1.81 20.19 -4.49
N TRP A 107 -2.79 19.28 -4.47
CA TRP A 107 -3.56 19.00 -3.28
C TRP A 107 -2.67 18.53 -2.13
N CYS A 108 -1.73 17.61 -2.37
CA CYS A 108 -0.80 17.13 -1.35
C CYS A 108 0.04 18.28 -0.76
N HIS A 109 0.63 19.13 -1.59
CA HIS A 109 1.41 20.29 -1.14
C HIS A 109 0.59 21.28 -0.30
N SER A 110 -0.68 21.49 -0.65
CA SER A 110 -1.53 22.46 0.06
C SER A 110 -2.13 21.94 1.36
N ASN A 111 -2.21 20.62 1.55
CA ASN A 111 -2.97 20.03 2.66
C ASN A 111 -2.11 19.24 3.66
N PHE A 112 -1.02 18.61 3.22
CA PHE A 112 -0.15 17.85 4.14
C PHE A 112 0.92 18.75 4.77
N PRO A 113 1.28 18.53 6.06
CA PRO A 113 2.35 19.32 6.70
C PRO A 113 3.71 19.17 6.03
N GLY A 114 3.99 17.99 5.47
CA GLY A 114 5.11 17.72 4.59
C GLY A 114 4.71 16.72 3.52
N PHE A 115 5.37 16.79 2.36
CA PHE A 115 5.06 15.91 1.23
C PHE A 115 6.31 15.62 0.39
N ILE A 116 6.57 14.33 0.13
CA ILE A 116 7.56 13.89 -0.86
C ILE A 116 6.85 13.80 -2.22
N ASP A 117 7.12 14.78 -3.07
CA ASP A 117 6.51 14.86 -4.39
C ASP A 117 7.06 13.80 -5.38
N LYS A 118 6.44 13.78 -6.57
CA LYS A 118 6.78 12.83 -7.63
C LYS A 118 8.22 12.92 -8.15
N ASP A 119 8.89 14.06 -7.96
CA ASP A 119 10.24 14.32 -8.48
C ASP A 119 11.31 13.92 -7.44
N HIS A 120 10.94 13.90 -6.16
CA HIS A 120 11.80 13.44 -5.07
C HIS A 120 11.68 11.93 -4.78
N TRP A 121 10.57 11.28 -5.16
CA TRP A 121 10.44 9.83 -5.01
C TRP A 121 10.97 9.08 -6.23
N PRO A 122 11.96 8.16 -6.08
CA PRO A 122 12.57 7.50 -7.23
C PRO A 122 11.58 6.54 -7.94
N PRO A 123 11.50 6.58 -9.28
CA PRO A 123 10.58 5.74 -10.04
C PRO A 123 10.92 4.25 -9.84
N ASN A 124 9.89 3.40 -9.87
CA ASN A 124 10.03 1.93 -9.76
C ASN A 124 10.79 1.45 -8.52
N SER A 125 10.55 2.06 -7.35
CA SER A 125 11.27 1.79 -6.09
C SER A 125 10.45 1.07 -5.00
N PRO A 126 9.91 -0.13 -5.25
CA PRO A 126 9.21 -0.93 -4.23
C PRO A 126 10.10 -1.30 -3.05
N ASN A 127 11.42 -1.35 -3.26
CA ASN A 127 12.38 -1.69 -2.21
C ASN A 127 12.49 -0.61 -1.14
N LEU A 128 11.96 0.58 -1.41
CA LEU A 128 11.89 1.71 -0.48
C LEU A 128 10.49 1.90 0.10
N ASN A 129 9.47 1.23 -0.41
CA ASN A 129 8.10 1.34 0.11
C ASN A 129 7.85 0.24 1.18
N PRO A 130 7.67 0.59 2.47
CA PRO A 130 7.43 -0.40 3.53
C PRO A 130 6.20 -1.27 3.31
N LEU A 131 5.18 -0.77 2.59
CA LEU A 131 4.06 -1.60 2.18
C LEU A 131 4.49 -2.71 1.23
N ASP A 132 5.29 -2.38 0.21
CA ASP A 132 5.71 -3.30 -0.84
C ASP A 132 6.73 -4.34 -0.38
N TYR A 133 7.72 -3.95 0.43
CA TYR A 133 8.78 -4.88 0.84
C TYR A 133 8.47 -5.67 2.12
N TYR A 134 7.42 -5.32 2.86
CA TYR A 134 7.08 -5.98 4.13
C TYR A 134 5.57 -6.16 4.30
N ILE A 135 4.79 -5.09 4.48
CA ILE A 135 3.44 -5.19 5.05
C ILE A 135 2.52 -6.04 4.21
N TRP A 136 2.59 -5.97 2.87
CA TRP A 136 1.74 -6.80 2.02
C TRP A 136 2.01 -8.30 2.18
N ASP A 137 3.25 -8.71 2.44
CA ASP A 137 3.56 -10.11 2.71
C ASP A 137 2.95 -10.57 4.04
N GLU A 138 3.03 -9.74 5.09
CA GLU A 138 2.37 -10.01 6.37
C GLU A 138 0.85 -10.07 6.23
N PHE A 139 0.29 -9.13 5.47
CA PHE A 139 -1.13 -9.07 5.21
C PHE A 139 -1.67 -10.35 4.56
N VAL A 140 -0.96 -10.87 3.54
CA VAL A 140 -1.32 -12.14 2.86
C VAL A 140 -1.16 -13.36 3.77
N LYS A 141 -0.20 -13.36 4.71
CA LYS A 141 -0.02 -14.44 5.69
C LYS A 141 -1.17 -14.52 6.68
N VAL A 142 -1.72 -13.38 7.08
CA VAL A 142 -2.76 -13.28 8.12
C VAL A 142 -4.17 -13.59 7.61
N ILE A 143 -4.42 -13.41 6.31
CA ILE A 143 -5.70 -13.75 5.66
C ILE A 143 -5.96 -15.25 5.77
N ASP A 144 -7.17 -15.61 6.21
CA ASP A 144 -7.64 -16.98 6.20
C ASP A 144 -8.30 -17.27 4.86
N TRP A 145 -7.48 -17.74 3.92
CA TRP A 145 -7.90 -18.00 2.54
C TRP A 145 -8.99 -19.07 2.42
N ASN A 146 -9.19 -19.92 3.43
CA ASN A 146 -10.26 -20.92 3.41
C ASN A 146 -11.64 -20.27 3.58
N LYS A 147 -11.70 -19.08 4.20
CA LYS A 147 -12.95 -18.31 4.37
C LYS A 147 -13.28 -17.45 3.15
N VAL A 148 -12.32 -17.24 2.24
CA VAL A 148 -12.49 -16.37 1.07
C VAL A 148 -13.18 -17.13 -0.05
N THR A 149 -14.51 -17.17 -0.01
CA THR A 149 -15.36 -17.86 -0.99
C THR A 149 -16.11 -16.89 -1.91
N SER A 150 -16.17 -15.62 -1.53
CA SER A 150 -16.93 -14.57 -2.19
C SER A 150 -16.28 -13.20 -1.97
N LYS A 151 -16.68 -12.17 -2.71
CA LYS A 151 -16.14 -10.82 -2.51
C LYS A 151 -16.42 -10.28 -1.10
N PRO A 152 -17.63 -10.43 -0.53
CA PRO A 152 -17.91 -10.01 0.85
C PRO A 152 -17.01 -10.70 1.88
N THR A 153 -16.82 -12.02 1.77
CA THR A 153 -15.94 -12.76 2.69
C THR A 153 -14.47 -12.36 2.52
N MET A 154 -14.05 -12.02 1.30
CA MET A 154 -12.73 -11.43 1.07
C MET A 154 -12.57 -10.10 1.79
N ILE A 155 -13.53 -9.18 1.65
CA ILE A 155 -13.50 -7.87 2.30
C ILE A 155 -13.49 -8.02 3.83
N GLN A 156 -14.27 -8.96 4.36
CA GLN A 156 -14.26 -9.27 5.79
C GLN A 156 -12.89 -9.76 6.26
N GLU A 157 -12.27 -10.67 5.52
CA GLU A 157 -10.95 -11.20 5.84
C GLU A 157 -9.84 -10.14 5.71
N LEU A 158 -9.95 -9.23 4.73
CA LEU A 158 -9.05 -8.08 4.59
C LEU A 158 -9.14 -7.15 5.80
N LYS A 159 -10.36 -6.76 6.20
CA LYS A 159 -10.59 -5.93 7.40
C LYS A 159 -10.09 -6.63 8.67
N ARG A 160 -10.26 -7.95 8.76
CA ARG A 160 -9.74 -8.76 9.88
C ARG A 160 -8.20 -8.79 9.88
N ALA A 161 -7.58 -8.92 8.71
CA ALA A 161 -6.14 -9.04 8.58
C ALA A 161 -5.42 -7.76 9.04
N VAL A 162 -5.94 -6.58 8.71
CA VAL A 162 -5.37 -5.29 9.19
C VAL A 162 -5.25 -5.28 10.71
N LYS A 163 -6.32 -5.72 11.41
CA LYS A 163 -6.36 -5.75 12.89
C LYS A 163 -5.42 -6.79 13.51
N LYS A 164 -4.95 -7.76 12.73
CA LYS A 164 -4.12 -8.87 13.19
C LYS A 164 -2.65 -8.76 12.76
N ILE A 165 -2.30 -7.79 11.91
CA ILE A 165 -0.88 -7.51 11.64
C ILE A 165 -0.22 -7.12 12.97
N ARG A 166 0.92 -7.74 13.25
CA ARG A 166 1.71 -7.50 14.46
C ARG A 166 2.20 -6.04 14.47
N LYS A 167 2.12 -5.38 15.62
CA LYS A 167 2.62 -4.01 15.77
C LYS A 167 4.12 -3.95 15.52
N GLU A 168 4.84 -5.02 15.88
CA GLU A 168 6.27 -5.18 15.64
C GLU A 168 6.57 -5.21 14.14
N ALA A 169 5.75 -5.90 13.34
CA ALA A 169 5.92 -5.92 11.89
C ALA A 169 5.74 -4.53 11.25
N VAL A 170 4.79 -3.73 11.77
CA VAL A 170 4.61 -2.33 11.37
C VAL A 170 5.84 -1.50 11.70
N PHE A 171 6.30 -1.55 12.95
CA PHE A 171 7.49 -0.83 13.39
C PHE A 171 8.75 -1.24 12.62
N GLU A 172 9.04 -2.54 12.53
CA GLU A 172 10.17 -3.10 11.81
C GLU A 172 10.16 -2.68 10.33
N SER A 173 8.97 -2.66 9.70
CA SER A 173 8.85 -2.22 8.31
C SER A 173 9.34 -0.79 8.15
N CYS A 174 8.95 0.13 9.03
CA CYS A 174 9.39 1.52 8.98
C CYS A 174 10.85 1.69 9.41
N ALA A 175 11.30 0.97 10.45
CA ALA A 175 12.67 1.04 10.96
C ALA A 175 13.71 0.59 9.91
N CYS A 176 13.34 -0.34 9.02
CA CYS A 176 14.21 -0.79 7.94
C CYS A 176 14.40 0.26 6.83
N TRP A 177 13.58 1.30 6.76
CA TRP A 177 13.54 2.22 5.62
C TRP A 177 14.85 2.97 5.42
N THR A 178 15.42 3.54 6.49
CA THR A 178 16.69 4.30 6.42
C THR A 178 17.86 3.42 5.98
N ASN A 179 17.96 2.19 6.49
CA ASN A 179 18.97 1.23 6.07
C ASN A 179 18.78 0.81 4.59
N ARG A 180 17.53 0.65 4.13
CA ARG A 180 17.25 0.35 2.72
C ARG A 180 17.67 1.51 1.81
N LEU A 181 17.37 2.75 2.21
CA LEU A 181 17.79 3.95 1.49
C LEU A 181 19.32 4.04 1.43
N TYR A 182 20.00 3.84 2.57
CA TYR A 182 21.47 3.80 2.64
C TYR A 182 22.05 2.73 1.72
N ARG A 183 21.57 1.48 1.81
CA ARG A 183 22.02 0.38 0.95
C ARG A 183 21.76 0.65 -0.53
N MET A 184 20.67 1.32 -0.87
CA MET A 184 20.38 1.69 -2.26
C MET A 184 21.35 2.75 -2.77
N SER A 185 21.68 3.74 -1.94
CA SER A 185 22.73 4.74 -2.23
C SER A 185 24.09 4.06 -2.46
N GLN A 186 24.49 3.13 -1.58
CA GLN A 186 25.73 2.35 -1.73
C GLN A 186 25.73 1.46 -2.99
N ASN A 187 24.55 1.11 -3.51
CA ASN A 187 24.38 0.30 -4.70
C ASN A 187 24.12 1.13 -5.97
N ASN A 188 24.49 2.42 -5.98
CA ASN A 188 24.31 3.35 -7.11
C ASN A 188 22.86 3.35 -7.65
N GLY A 189 21.87 3.32 -6.75
CA GLY A 189 20.45 3.32 -7.12
C GLY A 189 19.90 1.98 -7.62
N ARG A 190 20.72 0.91 -7.69
CA ARG A 190 20.27 -0.41 -8.18
C ARG A 190 19.42 -1.13 -7.14
N TYR A 191 18.59 -2.06 -7.62
CA TYR A 191 17.74 -2.90 -6.78
C TYR A 191 18.53 -3.65 -5.71
N LEU A 192 18.03 -3.60 -4.47
CA LEU A 192 18.54 -4.36 -3.34
C LEU A 192 18.29 -5.85 -3.55
N LYS A 193 19.34 -6.67 -3.41
CA LYS A 193 19.26 -8.12 -3.27
C LYS A 193 18.77 -8.48 -1.87
#